data_AF-A0A4Y7QJE6-F1
#
_entry.id   AF-A0A4Y7QJE6-F1
#
_cell.length_a   1.000
_cell.length_b   1.000
_cell.length_c   1.000
_cell.angle_alpha   90.00
_cell.angle_beta   90.00
_cell.angle_gamma   90.00
#
_symmetry.space_group_name_H-M   'P 1'
#
loop_
_entity.id
_entity.type
_entity.pdbx_description
1 polymer ?
#
loop_
_entity_poly.entity_id
_entity_poly.type
_entity_poly.pdbx_seq_one_letter_code
_entity_poly.pdbx_strand_id
1 'polypeptide(L)' 'HPLVHIEWFTKLGSHIAETGMHQVTKSTRQHRRRVSIIPITRVVQSCHLIP' A
#
# COMPACT_ATOMS: atom_id res chain seq x y z
N HIS A 1 1.87 -20.45 12.29
CA HIS A 1 2.76 -19.42 11.70
C HIS A 1 2.08 -18.07 11.78
N PRO A 2 2.74 -16.99 12.23
CA PRO A 2 2.12 -15.67 12.35
C PRO A 2 1.68 -15.15 10.97
N LEU A 3 0.51 -14.54 10.97
CA LEU A 3 -0.12 -13.93 9.81
C LEU A 3 -0.11 -12.41 9.97
N VAL A 4 -0.08 -11.70 8.85
CA VAL A 4 -0.17 -10.24 8.82
C VAL A 4 -1.32 -9.80 7.93
N HIS A 5 -1.98 -8.72 8.35
CA HIS A 5 -3.05 -8.06 7.61
C HIS A 5 -2.46 -6.90 6.79
N ILE A 6 -2.62 -6.94 5.47
CA ILE A 6 -2.12 -5.94 4.53
C ILE A 6 -3.29 -5.15 3.97
N GLU A 7 -3.27 -3.82 4.11
CA GLU A 7 -4.12 -2.91 3.34
C GLU A 7 -3.36 -2.43 2.10
N TRP A 8 -3.96 -2.56 0.91
CA TRP A 8 -3.32 -2.13 -0.33
C TRP A 8 -3.68 -0.69 -0.69
N PHE A 9 -2.70 0.06 -1.20
CA PHE A 9 -2.89 1.36 -1.83
C PHE A 9 -2.88 1.24 -3.36
N THR A 10 -3.32 2.28 -4.06
CA THR A 10 -3.16 2.41 -5.50
C THR A 10 -1.67 2.51 -5.87
N LYS A 11 -1.36 2.21 -7.13
CA LYS A 11 -0.02 2.48 -7.67
C LYS A 11 0.33 3.95 -7.49
N LEU A 12 1.62 4.24 -7.33
CA LEU A 12 2.13 5.61 -7.30
C LEU A 12 1.65 6.32 -8.58
N GLY A 13 0.79 7.32 -8.39
CA GLY A 13 0.08 8.01 -9.46
C GLY A 13 0.68 9.37 -9.76
N SER A 14 -0.18 10.32 -10.10
CA SER A 14 0.22 11.69 -10.35
C SER A 14 0.94 12.31 -9.15
N HIS A 15 1.93 13.14 -9.47
CA HIS A 15 2.68 13.91 -8.51
C HIS A 15 1.88 15.15 -8.08
N ILE A 16 1.78 15.39 -6.78
CA ILE A 16 1.14 16.55 -6.19
C ILE A 16 2.18 17.67 -6.17
N ALA A 17 1.99 18.68 -7.02
CA ALA A 17 2.96 19.76 -7.21
C ALA A 17 3.27 20.54 -5.91
N GLU A 18 2.30 20.66 -5.02
CA GLU A 18 2.44 21.39 -3.75
C GLU A 18 3.38 20.69 -2.76
N THR A 19 3.39 19.36 -2.77
CA THR A 19 4.12 18.57 -1.76
C THR A 19 5.35 17.87 -2.31
N GLY A 20 5.51 17.82 -3.63
CA GLY A 20 6.58 17.03 -4.22
C GLY A 20 6.33 15.52 -4.14
N MET A 21 5.11 15.05 -3.88
CA MET A 21 4.84 13.65 -3.58
C MET A 21 3.85 12.98 -4.54
N HIS A 22 3.99 11.68 -4.73
CA HIS A 22 2.97 10.90 -5.44
C HIS A 22 1.68 10.76 -4.62
N GLN A 23 0.55 11.05 -5.26
CA GLN A 23 -0.75 10.76 -4.66
C GLN A 23 -0.99 9.24 -4.65
N VAL A 24 -1.33 8.71 -3.48
CA VAL A 24 -1.83 7.34 -3.32
C VAL A 24 -3.21 7.38 -2.65
N THR A 25 -4.07 6.44 -3.04
CA THR A 25 -5.39 6.26 -2.43
C THR A 25 -5.58 4.81 -2.01
N LYS A 26 -6.57 4.51 -1.17
CA LYS A 26 -6.85 3.12 -0.76
C LYS A 26 -7.30 2.30 -1.95
N SER A 27 -6.67 1.15 -2.19
CA SER A 27 -7.14 0.22 -3.22
C SER A 27 -8.46 -0.38 -2.78
N THR A 28 -9.45 -0.38 -3.68
CA THR A 28 -10.75 -0.99 -3.43
C THR A 28 -11.11 -1.98 -4.54
N ARG A 29 -11.91 -3.00 -4.20
CA ARG A 29 -12.54 -3.93 -5.14
C ARG A 29 -14.00 -4.10 -4.73
N GLN A 30 -14.93 -3.83 -5.64
CA GLN A 30 -16.38 -3.84 -5.34
C GLN A 30 -16.74 -3.00 -4.10
N HIS A 31 -16.27 -1.75 -4.07
CA HIS A 31 -16.47 -0.80 -2.97
C HIS A 31 -15.95 -1.23 -1.58
N ARG A 32 -15.19 -2.33 -1.49
CA ARG A 32 -14.53 -2.76 -0.26
C ARG A 32 -13.03 -2.54 -0.34
N ARG A 33 -12.40 -2.24 0.80
CA ARG A 33 -10.93 -2.13 0.86
C ARG A 33 -10.31 -3.43 0.39
N ARG A 34 -9.31 -3.31 -0.49
CA ARG A 34 -8.52 -4.45 -0.91
C ARG A 34 -7.56 -4.77 0.23
N VAL A 35 -7.77 -5.94 0.83
CA VAL A 35 -6.94 -6.46 1.92
C VAL A 35 -6.36 -7.81 1.56
N SER A 36 -5.29 -8.20 2.22
CA SER A 36 -4.74 -9.56 2.12
C SER A 36 -4.21 -10.02 3.46
N ILE A 37 -4.42 -11.30 3.75
CA ILE A 37 -3.83 -11.96 4.90
C ILE A 37 -2.75 -12.88 4.36
N ILE A 38 -1.49 -12.62 4.73
CA ILE A 38 -0.34 -13.37 4.24
C ILE A 38 0.52 -13.88 5.42
N PRO A 39 1.28 -14.97 5.25
CA PRO A 39 2.31 -15.34 6.21
C PRO A 39 3.36 -14.23 6.35
N ILE A 40 3.84 -13.98 7.57
CA ILE A 40 4.87 -12.95 7.81
C ILE A 40 6.14 -13.20 6.99
N THR A 41 6.44 -14.46 6.64
CA THR A 41 7.60 -14.86 5.85
C THR A 41 7.60 -14.29 4.42
N ARG A 42 6.46 -13.75 3.95
CA ARG A 42 6.37 -13.04 2.67
C ARG A 42 6.72 -11.56 2.77
N VAL A 43 6.88 -11.01 3.98
CA VAL A 43 7.33 -9.64 4.21
C VAL A 43 8.84 -9.68 4.38
N VAL A 44 9.56 -9.08 3.42
CA VAL A 44 11.03 -9.08 3.43
C VAL A 44 11.55 -8.05 4.42
N GLN A 45 11.14 -6.79 4.27
CA GLN A 45 11.53 -5.68 5.16
C GLN A 45 10.61 -4.47 4.94
N SER A 46 10.60 -3.56 5.92
CA SER A 46 10.02 -2.23 5.74
C SER A 46 10.88 -1.40 4.78
N CYS A 47 10.26 -0.53 4.00
CA CYS A 47 10.97 0.45 3.18
C CYS A 47 10.38 1.85 3.38
N HIS A 48 11.21 2.87 3.13
CA HIS A 48 10.76 4.25 3.08
C HIS A 48 10.37 4.60 1.65
N LEU A 49 9.18 5.16 1.47
CA LEU A 49 8.78 5.77 0.22
C LEU A 49 9.29 7.22 0.23
N ILE A 50 10.37 7.46 -0.50
CA ILE A 50 10.91 8.81 -0.73
C ILE A 50 10.36 9.28 -2.09
N PRO A 51 9.84 10.50 -2.20
CA PRO A 51 9.37 11.06 -3.46
C PRO A 51 10.47 11.18 -4.53
#